data_AF-A0A965FLI7-F1
#
_entry.id   AF-A0A965FLI7-F1
#
_cell.length_a   1.000
_cell.length_b   1.000
_cell.length_c   1.000
_cell.angle_alpha   90.00
_cell.angle_beta   90.00
_cell.angle_gamma   90.00
#
_symmetry.space_group_name_H-M   'P 1'
#
loop_
_entity.id
_entity.type
_entity.pdbx_description
1 polymer ?
#
loop_
_entity_poly.entity_id
_entity_poly.type
_entity_poly.pdbx_seq_one_letter_code
_entity_poly.pdbx_strand_id
1 'polypeptide(L)' 'MKTTAERVKYMMEHLQITKQTEFGNLCGASRALVNHWVTGRTKLIDPTYAFELEDKTPFSARWILIGTGNPLKK' A
#
# COMPACT_ATOMS: atom_id res chain seq x y z
N MET A 1 -1.33 11.14 6.52
CA MET A 1 -2.16 9.92 6.68
C MET A 1 -1.65 9.17 7.89
N LYS A 2 -2.54 8.83 8.82
CA LYS A 2 -2.19 8.26 10.13
C LYS A 2 -2.21 6.74 10.14
N THR A 3 -3.01 6.10 9.28
CA THR A 3 -3.18 4.64 9.32
C THR A 3 -2.74 3.97 8.03
N THR A 4 -2.45 2.68 8.13
CA THR A 4 -2.17 1.81 6.96
C THR A 4 -3.36 1.76 6.00
N ALA A 5 -4.58 1.74 6.54
CA ALA A 5 -5.80 1.76 5.75
C ALA A 5 -5.93 3.00 4.87
N GLU A 6 -5.68 4.19 5.43
CA GLU A 6 -5.69 5.45 4.67
C GLU A 6 -4.65 5.44 3.56
N ARG A 7 -3.44 4.96 3.85
CA ARG A 7 -2.35 4.91 2.87
C ARG A 7 -2.66 3.94 1.72
N VAL A 8 -3.20 2.76 2.02
CA VAL A 8 -3.58 1.80 0.99
C VAL A 8 -4.73 2.31 0.14
N LYS A 9 -5.75 2.94 0.74
CA LYS A 9 -6.83 3.60 -0.01
C LYS A 9 -6.28 4.68 -0.94
N TYR A 10 -5.39 5.54 -0.43
CA TYR A 10 -4.75 6.58 -1.24
C TYR A 10 -3.97 6.02 -2.42
N MET A 11 -3.19 4.95 -2.21
CA MET A 11 -2.46 4.30 -3.30
C MET A 11 -3.41 3.72 -4.35
N MET A 12 -4.48 3.06 -3.92
CA MET A 12 -5.49 2.49 -4.82
C MET A 12 -6.21 3.59 -5.63
N GLU A 13 -6.59 4.69 -5.00
CA GLU A 13 -7.23 5.84 -5.66
C GLU A 13 -6.30 6.50 -6.68
N HIS A 14 -5.04 6.72 -6.32
CA HIS A 14 -4.05 7.36 -7.19
C HIS A 14 -3.69 6.49 -8.40
N LEU A 15 -3.63 5.17 -8.22
CA LEU A 15 -3.39 4.21 -9.31
C LEU A 15 -4.68 3.87 -10.09
N GLN A 16 -5.82 4.46 -9.72
CA GLN A 16 -7.14 4.18 -10.29
C GLN A 16 -7.54 2.69 -10.19
N ILE A 17 -7.03 1.99 -9.19
CA ILE A 17 -7.31 0.56 -8.95
C ILE A 17 -8.55 0.44 -8.09
N THR A 18 -9.62 -0.11 -8.67
CA THR A 18 -10.88 -0.36 -7.97
C THR A 18 -10.90 -1.70 -7.24
N LYS A 19 -10.08 -2.67 -7.68
CA LYS A 19 -10.10 -4.04 -7.19
C LYS A 19 -8.91 -4.32 -6.26
N GLN A 20 -9.20 -4.77 -5.04
CA GLN A 20 -8.17 -5.18 -4.07
C GLN A 20 -7.27 -6.31 -4.58
N THR A 21 -7.78 -7.20 -5.42
CA THR A 21 -7.00 -8.27 -6.08
C THR A 21 -5.92 -7.69 -6.97
N GLU A 22 -6.24 -6.64 -7.73
CA GLU A 22 -5.32 -5.99 -8.66
C GLU A 22 -4.22 -5.25 -7.90
N PHE A 23 -4.58 -4.55 -6.83
CA PHE A 23 -3.59 -3.95 -5.92
C PHE A 23 -2.68 -5.00 -5.27
N GLY A 24 -3.25 -6.13 -4.85
CA GLY A 24 -2.50 -7.25 -4.31
C GLY A 24 -1.50 -7.83 -5.31
N ASN A 25 -1.91 -8.00 -6.56
CA ASN A 25 -1.05 -8.51 -7.63
C ASN A 25 0.18 -7.63 -7.90
N LEU A 26 0.07 -6.31 -7.70
CA LEU A 26 1.22 -5.42 -7.82
C LEU A 26 2.31 -5.80 -6.82
N CYS A 27 1.94 -6.02 -5.56
CA CYS A 27 2.91 -6.28 -4.50
C CYS A 27 3.13 -7.77 -4.19
N GLY A 28 2.44 -8.68 -4.87
CA GLY A 28 2.44 -10.10 -4.53
C GLY A 28 1.64 -10.45 -3.27
N ALA A 29 0.75 -9.55 -2.83
CA ALA A 29 -0.13 -9.79 -1.70
C ALA A 29 -1.45 -10.45 -2.12
N SER A 30 -1.99 -11.30 -1.27
CA SER A 30 -3.32 -11.86 -1.48
C SER A 30 -4.41 -10.80 -1.26
N ARG A 31 -5.56 -10.97 -1.92
CA ARG A 31 -6.75 -10.11 -1.70
C ARG A 31 -7.13 -10.02 -0.22
N ALA A 32 -7.03 -11.13 0.52
CA ALA A 32 -7.37 -11.18 1.94
C ALA A 32 -6.44 -10.27 2.76
N LEU A 33 -5.13 -10.28 2.44
CA LEU A 33 -4.16 -9.42 3.09
C LEU A 33 -4.40 -7.94 2.77
N VAL A 34 -4.68 -7.61 1.51
CA VAL A 34 -5.08 -6.24 1.11
C VAL A 34 -6.33 -5.80 1.85
N ASN A 35 -7.32 -6.67 2.00
CA ASN A 35 -8.52 -6.38 2.78
C ASN A 35 -8.18 -6.10 4.26
N HIS A 36 -7.23 -6.81 4.86
CA HIS A 36 -6.78 -6.53 6.23
C HIS A 36 -6.11 -5.14 6.35
N TRP A 37 -5.39 -4.70 5.32
CA TRP A 37 -4.83 -3.35 5.28
C TRP A 37 -5.92 -2.29 5.17
N VAL A 38 -6.87 -2.44 4.24
CA VAL A 38 -7.95 -1.48 3.98
C VAL A 38 -8.92 -1.38 5.17
N THR A 39 -9.18 -2.50 5.87
CA THR A 39 -10.04 -2.55 7.06
C THR A 39 -9.32 -2.12 8.34
N GLY A 40 -8.02 -1.85 8.28
CA GLY A 40 -7.22 -1.42 9.44
C GLY A 40 -6.97 -2.52 10.48
N ARG A 41 -7.30 -3.79 10.16
CA ARG A 41 -6.96 -4.94 11.00
C ARG A 41 -5.46 -5.11 11.15
N THR A 42 -4.72 -4.77 10.10
CA THR A 42 -3.26 -4.81 10.08
C THR A 42 -2.69 -3.42 10.26
N LYS A 43 -1.92 -3.23 11.34
CA LYS A 43 -1.27 -1.96 11.66
C LYS A 43 -0.02 -1.69 10.83
N LEU A 44 0.68 -2.73 10.40
CA LEU A 44 1.97 -2.64 9.70
C LEU A 44 1.96 -3.51 8.44
N ILE A 45 2.38 -2.94 7.31
CA ILE A 45 2.64 -3.69 6.08
C ILE A 45 4.03 -4.34 6.23
N ASP A 46 4.18 -5.56 5.73
CA ASP A 46 5.50 -6.19 5.68
C ASP A 46 6.44 -5.40 4.75
N PRO A 47 7.69 -5.14 5.13
CA PRO A 47 8.66 -4.44 4.28
C PRO A 47 8.77 -5.02 2.87
N THR A 48 8.65 -6.34 2.73
CA THR A 48 8.71 -7.03 1.42
C THR A 48 7.67 -6.48 0.46
N TYR A 49 6.40 -6.35 0.90
CA TYR A 49 5.33 -5.79 0.07
C TYR A 49 5.53 -4.30 -0.21
N ALA A 50 6.11 -3.56 0.74
CA ALA A 50 6.36 -2.13 0.56
C ALA A 50 7.46 -1.86 -0.47
N PHE A 51 8.52 -2.68 -0.51
CA PHE A 51 9.56 -2.60 -1.53
C PHE A 51 9.03 -3.00 -2.91
N GLU A 52 8.26 -4.08 -3.00
CA GLU A 52 7.60 -4.49 -4.25
C GLU A 52 6.66 -3.41 -4.81
N LEU A 53 5.89 -2.74 -3.94
CA LEU A 53 5.09 -1.58 -4.34
C LEU A 53 5.97 -0.45 -4.86
N GLU A 54 7.07 -0.16 -4.18
CA GLU A 54 7.98 0.91 -4.55
C GLU A 54 8.70 0.67 -5.89
N ASP A 55 8.94 -0.58 -6.26
CA ASP A 55 9.54 -0.94 -7.55
C ASP A 55 8.53 -0.85 -8.71
N LYS A 56 7.25 -1.07 -8.45
CA LYS A 56 6.17 -1.12 -9.46
C LYS A 56 5.31 0.14 -9.53
N THR A 57 5.46 1.04 -8.56
CA THR A 57 4.63 2.24 -8.42
C THR A 57 5.49 3.42 -8.01
N PRO A 58 5.04 4.67 -8.22
CA PRO A 58 5.81 5.84 -7.80
C PRO A 58 5.80 6.06 -6.28
N PHE A 59 5.30 5.12 -5.47
CA PHE A 59 5.21 5.29 -4.03
C PHE A 59 6.50 4.91 -3.30
N SER A 60 6.83 5.64 -2.23
CA SER A 60 7.98 5.28 -1.40
C SER A 60 7.62 4.21 -0.35
N ALA A 61 8.43 3.15 -0.28
CA ALA A 61 8.33 2.09 0.72
C ALA A 61 8.39 2.65 2.15
N ARG A 62 9.23 3.67 2.37
CA ARG A 62 9.29 4.38 3.65
C ARG A 62 7.93 4.95 4.03
N TRP A 63 7.28 5.66 3.11
CA TRP A 63 5.95 6.22 3.38
C TRP A 63 4.88 5.11 3.56
N ILE A 64 4.95 4.04 2.78
CA ILE A 64 4.05 2.87 2.89
C ILE A 64 4.17 2.18 4.25
N LEU A 65 5.37 2.13 4.85
CA LEU A 65 5.60 1.48 6.14
C LEU A 65 5.29 2.40 7.32
N ILE A 66 5.92 3.57 7.38
CA ILE A 66 5.86 4.46 8.55
C ILE A 66 4.90 5.66 8.41
N GLY A 67 4.39 5.93 7.20
CA GLY A 67 3.40 6.99 6.96
C GLY A 67 3.97 8.41 7.10
N THR A 68 5.29 8.50 7.21
CA THR A 68 6.03 9.73 7.40
C THR A 68 6.87 10.02 6.16
N GLY A 69 6.88 11.28 5.71
CA GLY A 69 7.57 11.72 4.50
C GLY A 69 6.63 11.89 3.31
N ASN A 70 7.20 12.03 2.12
CA ASN A 70 6.43 12.19 0.89
C ASN A 70 5.93 10.82 0.38
N PRO A 71 4.67 10.73 -0.08
CA PRO A 71 4.13 9.50 -0.64
C PRO A 71 4.85 9.10 -1.92
N LEU A 72 5.21 10.08 -2.75
CA LEU A 72 5.81 9.86 -4.05
C LEU A 72 7.34 9.92 -3.97
N LYS A 73 8.02 8.96 -4.60
CA LYS A 73 9.43 9.08 -4.95
C LYS A 73 9.56 10.21 -5.97
N LYS A 74 10.39 11.21 -5.65
CA LYS A 74 10.84 12.22 -6.62
C LYS A 74 11.88 11.63 -7.55
#